data_AF-A0AAV8XC63-F1
#
_entry.id   AF-A0AAV8XC63-F1
#
_cell.length_a   1.000
_cell.length_b   1.000
_cell.length_c   1.000
_cell.angle_alpha   90.00
_cell.angle_beta   90.00
_cell.angle_gamma   90.00
#
_symmetry.space_group_name_H-M   'P 1'
#
loop_
_entity.id
_entity.type
_entity.pdbx_description
1 polymer ?
#
loop_
_entity_poly.entity_id
_entity_poly.type
_entity_poly.pdbx_seq_one_letter_code
_entity_poly.pdbx_strand_id
1 'polypeptide(L)'
;MIEYYGRHGCKQYIHGKPIRFGYKVWCMNAKNGYLINFETYQGTISKSNVDDQKKYGKAAAPLLQFIKELPEKIKLLPLRFYPEIVDVTMVPVQYAKTVSRKAAH
;
A
#
# COMPACT_ATOMS: atom_id res chain seq x y z
N MET A 1 -10.62 4.61 -3.46
CA MET A 1 -12.01 4.28 -3.09
C MET A 1 -12.71 3.69 -4.30
N ILE A 2 -13.43 2.58 -4.12
CA ILE A 2 -14.32 2.01 -5.14
C ILE A 2 -15.73 2.47 -4.79
N GLU A 3 -16.39 3.18 -5.70
CA GLU A 3 -17.74 3.70 -5.44
C GLU A 3 -18.75 2.58 -5.16
N TYR A 4 -19.53 2.75 -4.10
CA TYR A 4 -20.59 1.82 -3.76
C TYR A 4 -21.60 2.50 -2.84
N TYR A 5 -22.87 2.52 -3.26
CA TYR A 5 -23.93 3.24 -2.55
C TYR A 5 -24.90 2.33 -1.79
N GLY A 6 -24.82 1.01 -2.02
CA GLY A 6 -25.66 0.01 -1.34
C GLY A 6 -25.39 -0.10 0.18
N ARG A 7 -26.19 -0.92 0.85
CA ARG A 7 -26.05 -1.20 2.28
C ARG A 7 -25.10 -2.37 2.50
N HIS A 8 -23.89 -2.06 2.96
CA HIS A 8 -22.90 -3.07 3.36
C HIS A 8 -22.06 -2.57 4.52
N GLY A 9 -21.73 -3.45 5.49
CA GLY A 9 -21.03 -3.06 6.73
C GLY A 9 -19.59 -2.57 6.53
N CYS A 10 -18.91 -3.04 5.47
CA CYS A 10 -17.55 -2.59 5.14
C CYS A 10 -17.49 -1.25 4.38
N LYS A 11 -18.64 -0.67 3.98
CA LYS A 11 -18.68 0.61 3.28
C LYS A 11 -18.15 1.71 4.20
N GLN A 12 -17.23 2.51 3.69
CA GLN A 12 -16.63 3.64 4.40
C GLN A 12 -17.14 4.97 3.86
N TYR A 13 -17.21 5.97 4.73
CA TYR A 13 -17.37 7.37 4.37
C TYR A 13 -16.05 8.11 4.61
N ILE A 14 -15.52 8.79 3.60
CA ILE A 14 -14.29 9.59 3.73
C ILE A 14 -14.59 11.02 3.31
N HIS A 15 -14.52 11.94 4.27
CA HIS A 15 -14.73 13.36 4.02
C HIS A 15 -13.60 13.94 3.14
N GLY A 16 -13.95 14.88 2.25
CA GLY A 16 -12.98 15.57 1.38
C GLY A 16 -12.51 14.79 0.15
N LYS A 17 -12.94 13.53 -0.05
CA LYS A 17 -12.64 12.76 -1.27
C LYS A 17 -13.70 13.00 -2.36
N PRO A 18 -13.34 12.97 -3.65
CA PRO A 18 -14.32 13.05 -4.75
C PRO A 18 -15.40 11.97 -4.65
N ILE A 19 -14.98 10.74 -4.35
CA ILE A 19 -15.86 9.62 -4.02
C ILE A 19 -15.94 9.51 -2.49
N ARG A 20 -17.06 9.95 -1.92
CA ARG A 20 -17.25 10.03 -0.46
C ARG A 20 -17.71 8.72 0.17
N PHE A 21 -18.45 7.89 -0.56
CA PHE A 21 -18.99 6.62 -0.06
C PHE A 21 -18.52 5.48 -0.95
N GLY A 22 -18.01 4.41 -0.33
CA GLY A 22 -17.56 3.26 -1.09
C GLY A 22 -16.71 2.29 -0.28
N TYR A 23 -16.06 1.38 -0.97
CA TYR A 23 -15.06 0.50 -0.37
C TYR A 23 -13.70 1.19 -0.38
N LYS A 24 -13.10 1.29 0.82
CA LYS A 24 -11.70 1.69 0.96
C LYS A 24 -10.81 0.51 0.58
N VAL A 25 -9.74 0.79 -0.16
CA VAL A 25 -8.76 -0.21 -0.61
C VAL A 25 -7.37 0.34 -0.31
N TRP A 26 -6.54 -0.48 0.31
CA TRP A 26 -5.11 -0.26 0.44
C TRP A 26 -4.41 -0.77 -0.80
N CYS A 27 -3.48 -0.02 -1.38
CA CYS A 27 -2.83 -0.36 -2.63
C CYS A 27 -1.31 -0.19 -2.55
N MET A 28 -0.56 -1.12 -3.11
CA MET A 28 0.85 -0.96 -3.41
C MET A 28 0.99 -0.81 -4.92
N ASN A 29 1.54 0.31 -5.38
CA ASN A 29 1.61 0.67 -6.79
C ASN A 29 3.02 1.07 -7.15
N ALA A 30 3.65 0.54 -8.19
CA ALA A 30 4.94 1.06 -8.66
C ALA A 30 4.86 2.57 -9.00
N LYS A 31 6.02 3.22 -9.16
CA LYS A 31 6.12 4.67 -9.40
C LYS A 31 5.37 5.15 -10.64
N ASN A 32 5.19 4.28 -11.63
CA ASN A 32 4.42 4.56 -12.84
C ASN A 32 2.89 4.36 -12.67
N GLY A 33 2.42 4.09 -11.45
CA GLY A 33 1.02 3.83 -11.13
C GLY A 33 0.61 2.36 -11.24
N TYR A 34 1.47 1.45 -11.69
CA TYR A 34 1.12 0.04 -11.85
C TYR A 34 0.77 -0.61 -10.51
N LEU A 35 -0.44 -1.18 -10.39
CA LEU A 35 -0.91 -1.84 -9.19
C LEU A 35 -0.18 -3.18 -8.99
N ILE A 36 0.61 -3.28 -7.92
CA ILE A 36 1.38 -4.48 -7.54
C ILE A 36 0.53 -5.38 -6.65
N ASN A 37 -0.10 -4.81 -5.63
CA ASN A 37 -0.92 -5.54 -4.67
C ASN A 37 -1.99 -4.62 -4.07
N PHE A 38 -3.07 -5.18 -3.55
CA PHE A 38 -4.10 -4.42 -2.86
C PHE A 38 -4.85 -5.28 -1.85
N GLU A 39 -5.50 -4.60 -0.90
CA GLU A 39 -6.35 -5.21 0.11
C GLU A 39 -7.55 -4.31 0.39
N THR A 40 -8.75 -4.88 0.30
CA THR A 40 -9.99 -4.17 0.65
C THR A 40 -10.08 -4.00 2.16
N TYR A 41 -10.31 -2.78 2.64
CA TYR A 41 -10.48 -2.52 4.06
C TYR A 41 -11.86 -2.98 4.53
N GLN A 42 -11.90 -3.95 5.45
CA GLN A 42 -13.13 -4.51 6.01
C GLN A 42 -13.36 -4.11 7.48
N GLY A 43 -12.60 -3.14 8.01
CA GLY A 43 -12.75 -2.63 9.37
C GLY A 43 -12.07 -3.48 10.45
N THR A 44 -12.69 -4.60 10.81
CA THR A 44 -12.22 -5.53 11.85
C THR A 44 -11.54 -6.77 11.28
N ILE A 45 -11.93 -7.17 10.07
CA ILE A 45 -11.33 -8.28 9.35
C ILE A 45 -10.23 -7.70 8.44
N SER A 46 -9.03 -8.27 8.49
CA SER A 46 -7.99 -7.97 7.52
C SER A 46 -7.18 -9.21 7.22
N LYS A 47 -6.58 -9.24 6.04
CA LYS A 47 -5.61 -10.23 5.58
C LYS A 47 -4.31 -10.19 6.41
N SER A 48 -3.99 -9.04 7.02
CA SER A 48 -2.80 -8.88 7.86
C SER A 48 -2.90 -9.64 9.19
N ASN A 49 -1.78 -10.21 9.65
CA ASN A 49 -1.71 -10.94 10.92
C ASN A 49 -2.17 -10.05 12.11
N VAL A 50 -2.95 -10.62 13.02
CA VAL A 50 -3.43 -9.97 14.26
C VAL A 50 -2.27 -9.42 15.08
N ASP A 51 -1.13 -10.12 15.12
CA ASP A 51 0.05 -9.66 15.87
C ASP A 51 0.70 -8.43 15.23
N ASP A 52 0.76 -8.39 13.89
CA ASP A 52 1.27 -7.23 13.15
C ASP A 52 0.33 -6.02 13.34
N GLN A 53 -0.99 -6.24 13.34
CA GLN A 53 -1.96 -5.19 13.63
C GLN A 53 -1.84 -4.64 15.04
N LYS A 54 -1.62 -5.50 16.04
CA LYS A 54 -1.41 -5.08 17.44
C LYS A 54 -0.11 -4.28 17.59
N LYS A 55 0.95 -4.68 16.88
CA LYS A 55 2.28 -4.09 17.02
C LYS A 55 2.46 -2.80 16.20
N TYR A 56 1.92 -2.75 14.99
CA TYR A 56 2.16 -1.66 14.04
C TYR A 56 0.90 -0.84 13.73
N GLY A 57 -0.27 -1.29 14.19
CA GLY A 57 -1.55 -0.64 13.94
C GLY A 57 -2.18 -1.02 12.60
N LYS A 58 -3.48 -0.78 12.49
CA LYS A 58 -4.30 -1.14 11.31
C LYS A 58 -3.90 -0.45 10.01
N ALA A 59 -3.18 0.67 10.09
CA ALA A 59 -2.73 1.42 8.92
C ALA A 59 -1.42 0.88 8.34
N ALA A 60 -0.51 0.36 9.18
CA ALA A 60 0.79 -0.14 8.73
C ALA A 60 0.82 -1.66 8.52
N ALA A 61 -0.05 -2.43 9.17
CA ALA A 61 -0.09 -3.88 9.01
C ALA A 61 -0.33 -4.35 7.54
N PRO A 62 -1.20 -3.71 6.74
CA PRO A 62 -1.36 -4.06 5.33
C PRO A 62 -0.08 -3.89 4.50
N LEU A 63 0.72 -2.85 4.80
CA LEU A 63 2.02 -2.65 4.15
C LEU A 63 2.97 -3.81 4.43
N LEU A 64 3.10 -4.20 5.70
CA LEU A 64 3.98 -5.31 6.07
C LEU A 64 3.56 -6.60 5.36
N GLN A 65 2.25 -6.83 5.26
CA GLN A 65 1.70 -7.95 4.50
C GLN A 65 2.09 -7.88 3.02
N PHE A 66 1.95 -6.73 2.38
CA PHE A 66 2.34 -6.57 0.97
C PHE A 66 3.84 -6.80 0.76
N ILE A 67 4.70 -6.30 1.66
CA ILE A 67 6.15 -6.54 1.58
C ILE A 67 6.46 -8.04 1.72
N LYS A 68 5.80 -8.74 2.65
CA LYS A 68 5.96 -10.20 2.82
C LYS A 68 5.54 -10.97 1.57
N GLU A 69 4.51 -10.51 0.86
CA GLU A 69 3.98 -11.13 -0.37
C GLU A 69 4.81 -10.80 -1.63
N LEU A 70 5.79 -9.89 -1.58
CA LEU A 70 6.64 -9.61 -2.73
C LEU A 70 7.49 -10.83 -3.13
N PRO A 71 7.78 -11.02 -4.43
CA PRO A 71 8.76 -12.02 -4.88
C PRO A 71 10.13 -11.79 -4.24
N GLU A 72 10.82 -12.86 -3.82
CA GLU A 72 12.13 -12.78 -3.15
C GLU A 72 13.15 -11.98 -3.95
N LYS A 73 13.21 -12.19 -5.28
CA LYS A 73 14.08 -11.44 -6.19
C LYS A 73 13.86 -9.92 -6.14
N ILE A 74 12.64 -9.46 -5.82
CA ILE A 74 12.28 -8.04 -5.72
C ILE A 74 12.65 -7.51 -4.33
N LYS A 75 12.48 -8.31 -3.27
CA LYS A 75 12.85 -7.93 -1.89
C LYS A 75 14.35 -7.65 -1.74
N LEU A 76 15.20 -8.30 -2.53
CA LEU A 76 16.66 -8.08 -2.54
C LEU A 76 17.07 -6.74 -3.17
N LEU A 77 16.15 -6.05 -3.83
CA LEU A 77 16.43 -4.78 -4.47
C LEU A 77 16.40 -3.64 -3.44
N PRO A 78 17.13 -2.54 -3.68
CA PRO A 78 17.07 -1.35 -2.84
C PRO A 78 15.74 -0.61 -3.07
N LEU A 79 14.66 -1.13 -2.49
CA LEU A 79 13.33 -0.57 -2.56
C LEU A 79 13.17 0.56 -1.55
N ARG A 80 12.52 1.65 -1.97
CA ARG A 80 12.04 2.70 -1.07
C ARG A 80 10.52 2.74 -1.14
N PHE A 81 9.87 2.72 0.03
CA PHE A 81 8.43 2.81 0.14
C PHE A 81 8.03 4.20 0.62
N TYR A 82 7.03 4.78 -0.04
CA TYR A 82 6.48 6.09 0.31
C TYR A 82 5.02 5.89 0.76
N PRO A 83 4.72 5.92 2.07
CA PRO A 83 3.36 5.85 2.56
C PRO A 83 2.63 7.18 2.37
N GLU A 84 1.42 7.13 1.83
CA GLU A 84 0.49 8.25 1.85
C GLU A 84 -0.51 8.10 3.01
N ILE A 85 -0.75 9.20 3.75
CA ILE A 85 -1.47 9.20 5.03
C ILE A 85 -2.98 8.86 4.89
N VAL A 86 -3.57 9.11 3.71
CA VAL A 86 -5.04 9.14 3.57
C VAL A 86 -5.60 7.90 2.90
N ASP A 87 -4.87 7.37 1.93
CA ASP A 87 -5.09 6.09 1.27
C ASP A 87 -3.68 5.54 1.08
N VAL A 88 -3.36 4.37 1.63
CA VAL A 88 -2.01 3.80 1.49
C VAL A 88 -1.90 3.36 0.04
N THR A 89 -1.54 4.30 -0.83
CA THR A 89 -0.98 4.07 -2.16
C THR A 89 0.52 4.07 -1.92
N MET A 90 1.17 2.90 -1.97
CA MET A 90 2.60 2.82 -1.68
C MET A 90 3.39 2.62 -2.93
N VAL A 91 4.27 3.57 -3.18
CA VAL A 91 5.19 3.52 -4.31
C VAL A 91 6.49 2.85 -3.93
N PRO A 92 6.76 1.58 -4.31
CA PRO A 92 8.12 1.08 -4.36
C PRO A 92 8.84 1.82 -5.50
N VAL A 93 9.77 2.68 -5.13
CA VAL A 93 10.74 3.21 -6.08
C VAL A 93 11.86 2.18 -6.21
N GLN A 94 11.82 1.44 -7.31
CA GLN A 94 12.92 0.60 -7.73
C GLN A 94 13.91 1.48 -8.51
N TYR A 95 14.79 2.19 -7.80
CA TYR A 95 15.94 2.84 -8.42
C TYR A 95 17.00 3.25 -7.37
N ALA A 96 17.98 2.38 -7.17
CA ALA A 96 19.34 2.85 -6.95
C ALA A 96 20.15 2.33 -8.13
N LYS A 97 20.15 3.06 -9.26
CA LYS A 97 21.33 3.00 -10.11
C LYS A 97 22.44 3.60 -9.27
N THR A 98 23.28 2.74 -8.70
CA THR A 98 24.63 3.11 -8.30
C THR A 98 25.33 3.52 -9.59
N VAL A 99 25.09 4.75 -10.05
CA VAL A 99 25.98 5.40 -10.99
C VAL A 99 27.21 5.68 -10.15
N SER A 100 28.12 4.71 -10.18
CA SER A 100 29.53 4.92 -9.93
C SER A 100 29.94 6.18 -10.71
N ARG A 101 29.95 7.33 -10.05
CA ARG A 101 30.79 8.45 -10.44
C ARG A 101 32.24 8.00 -10.22
N LYS A 102 32.72 7.09 -11.07
CA LYS A 102 34.15 6.87 -11.26
C LYS A 102 34.51 7.64 -12.53
N ALA A 103 35.35 8.65 -12.30
CA ALA A 103 36.37 9.15 -13.21
C ALA A 103 35.95 9.27 -14.70
N ALA A 104 35.59 10.48 -15.10
CA ALA A 104 36.02 10.99 -16.38
C ALA A 104 37.08 12.07 -16.08
N HIS A 105 38.29 11.80 -16.56
CA HIS A 105 39.42 12.72 -16.62
C HIS A 105 39.10 13.95 -17.45
#